data_AF-D5HAP6-F1
#
_entry.id   AF-D5HAP6-F1
#
_cell.length_a   1.000
_cell.length_b   1.000
_cell.length_c   1.000
_cell.angle_alpha   90.00
_cell.angle_beta   90.00
_cell.angle_gamma   90.00
#
_symmetry.space_group_name_H-M   'P 1'
#
loop_
_entity.id
_entity.type
_entity.pdbx_description
1 polymer ?
#
loop_
_entity_poly.entity_id
_entity_poly.type
_entity_poly.pdbx_seq_one_letter_code
_entity_poly.pdbx_strand_id
1 'polypeptide(L)'
;MSDSLYPPLDLQALRSAVHEHLDWGTWARCIKDNGITIERPRTTAHPDHPSIVYPVDYGYVNGTRGGDGDALDVFVGRGTTGLVGALLTTDHQQRDREAKLLYDCTPPEVYTAHGFINYDRTLLEGVLVLRQEMRTLWDEGYGPAPPSAQRP
;
A
#
# COMPACT_ATOMS: atom_id res chain seq x y z
N MET A 1 19.18 8.28 -26.87
CA MET A 1 18.43 7.32 -26.03
C MET A 1 19.47 6.67 -25.14
N SER A 2 19.52 7.04 -23.87
CA SER A 2 20.51 6.50 -22.93
C SER A 2 20.08 5.09 -22.55
N ASP A 3 20.75 4.07 -23.08
CA ASP A 3 20.61 2.72 -22.58
C ASP A 3 21.13 2.70 -21.15
N SER A 4 20.21 2.57 -20.20
CA SER A 4 20.55 2.29 -18.81
C SER A 4 21.35 0.99 -18.77
N LEU A 5 22.56 1.02 -18.23
CA LEU A 5 23.43 -0.15 -18.03
C LEU A 5 22.84 -1.21 -17.08
N TYR A 6 21.69 -0.91 -16.48
CA TYR A 6 20.97 -1.79 -15.59
C TYR A 6 19.59 -2.09 -16.19
N PRO A 7 19.20 -3.37 -16.28
CA PRO A 7 17.84 -3.72 -16.63
C PRO A 7 16.88 -3.05 -15.64
N PRO A 8 15.67 -2.66 -16.08
CA PRO A 8 14.68 -2.09 -15.19
C PRO A 8 14.43 -3.04 -14.01
N LEU A 9 14.39 -2.46 -12.80
CA LEU A 9 14.15 -3.21 -11.57
C LEU A 9 12.79 -3.91 -11.64
N ASP A 10 12.79 -5.24 -11.53
CA ASP A 10 11.56 -6.02 -11.48
C ASP A 10 10.92 -5.92 -10.09
N LEU A 11 10.02 -4.95 -9.92
CA LEU A 11 9.29 -4.76 -8.66
C LEU A 11 8.48 -6.00 -8.25
N GLN A 12 8.03 -6.81 -9.22
CA GLN A 12 7.28 -8.02 -8.93
C GLN A 12 8.20 -9.11 -8.35
N ALA A 13 9.42 -9.23 -8.86
CA ALA A 13 10.44 -10.11 -8.28
C ALA A 13 10.84 -9.68 -6.86
N LEU A 14 10.73 -8.39 -6.52
CA LEU A 14 11.02 -7.90 -5.17
C LEU A 14 9.96 -8.26 -4.13
N ARG A 15 8.78 -8.74 -4.52
CA ARG A 15 7.69 -9.05 -3.58
C ARG A 15 8.13 -10.02 -2.49
N SER A 16 8.75 -11.13 -2.87
CA SER A 16 9.20 -12.15 -1.93
C SER A 16 10.29 -11.60 -1.01
N ALA A 17 11.28 -10.89 -1.57
CA ALA A 17 12.35 -10.29 -0.79
C ALA A 17 11.81 -9.27 0.23
N VAL A 18 10.87 -8.41 -0.16
CA VAL A 18 10.25 -7.45 0.76
C VAL A 18 9.38 -8.15 1.79
N HIS A 19 8.62 -9.17 1.40
CA HIS A 19 7.83 -9.96 2.34
C HIS A 19 8.70 -10.58 3.44
N GLU A 20 9.83 -11.16 3.05
CA GLU A 20 10.75 -11.87 3.94
C GLU A 20 11.58 -10.92 4.82
N HIS A 21 11.93 -9.74 4.32
CA HIS A 21 12.87 -8.83 5.00
C HIS A 21 12.23 -7.60 5.64
N LEU A 22 10.98 -7.27 5.32
CA LEU A 22 10.28 -6.22 6.04
C LEU A 22 9.90 -6.72 7.43
N ASP A 23 10.38 -6.06 8.48
CA ASP A 23 9.99 -6.39 9.85
C ASP A 23 8.57 -5.89 10.15
N TRP A 24 7.59 -6.67 9.71
CA TRP A 24 6.17 -6.41 9.89
C TRP A 24 5.77 -6.23 11.36
N GLY A 25 6.44 -6.94 12.27
CA GLY A 25 6.16 -6.86 13.70
C GLY A 25 6.58 -5.52 14.29
N THR A 26 7.78 -5.07 13.93
CA THR A 26 8.31 -3.77 14.33
C THR A 26 7.48 -2.63 13.74
N TRP A 27 7.11 -2.68 12.46
CA TRP A 27 6.25 -1.66 11.85
C TRP A 27 4.85 -1.61 12.47
N ALA A 28 4.24 -2.78 12.71
CA ALA A 28 2.93 -2.83 13.37
C ALA A 28 2.98 -2.24 14.79
N ARG A 29 4.08 -2.44 15.52
CA ARG A 29 4.29 -1.82 16.84
C ARG A 29 4.53 -0.32 16.74
N CYS A 30 5.38 0.11 15.81
CA CYS A 30 5.65 1.52 15.57
C CYS A 30 4.37 2.31 15.26
N ILE A 31 3.48 1.77 14.43
CA ILE A 31 2.17 2.37 14.16
C ILE A 31 1.33 2.51 15.43
N LYS A 32 1.29 1.48 16.28
CA LYS A 32 0.53 1.53 17.54
C LYS A 32 1.09 2.54 18.52
N ASP A 33 2.42 2.65 18.61
CA ASP A 33 3.09 3.50 19.58
C ASP A 33 3.04 4.99 19.16
N ASN A 34 3.17 5.27 17.86
CA ASN A 34 3.26 6.63 17.35
C ASN A 34 1.93 7.18 16.80
N GLY A 35 1.02 6.30 16.41
CA GLY A 35 -0.22 6.66 15.71
C GLY A 35 0.00 7.09 14.26
N ILE A 36 -1.10 7.44 13.61
CA ILE A 36 -1.15 7.85 12.20
C ILE A 36 -1.81 9.22 12.10
N THR A 37 -1.27 10.08 11.25
CA THR A 37 -1.92 11.33 10.85
C THR A 37 -2.52 11.17 9.46
N ILE A 38 -3.82 11.44 9.31
CA ILE A 38 -4.51 11.42 8.01
C ILE A 38 -4.42 12.81 7.38
N GLU A 39 -3.77 12.92 6.23
CA GLU A 39 -3.58 14.18 5.49
C GLU A 39 -4.50 14.32 4.28
N ARG A 40 -4.90 13.19 3.73
CA ARG A 40 -5.76 13.09 2.55
C ARG A 40 -6.91 12.15 2.92
N PRO A 41 -7.96 12.68 3.56
CA PRO A 41 -9.15 11.90 3.85
C PRO A 41 -9.72 11.32 2.55
N ARG A 42 -10.34 10.15 2.65
CA ARG A 42 -11.10 9.53 1.57
C ARG A 42 -12.08 10.55 0.98
N THR A 43 -12.25 10.48 -0.34
CA THR A 43 -13.04 11.36 -1.21
C THR A 43 -12.53 12.79 -1.35
N THR A 44 -11.39 13.13 -0.75
CA THR A 44 -10.72 14.42 -1.01
C THR A 44 -9.84 14.33 -2.25
N ALA A 45 -9.75 15.44 -2.98
CA ALA A 45 -8.89 15.56 -4.14
C ALA A 45 -7.44 15.89 -3.73
N HIS A 46 -6.47 15.46 -4.54
CA HIS A 46 -5.08 15.86 -4.38
C HIS A 46 -4.96 17.39 -4.57
N PRO A 47 -4.26 18.13 -3.69
CA PRO A 47 -4.14 19.59 -3.77
C PRO A 47 -3.62 20.09 -5.12
N ASP A 48 -2.56 19.46 -5.64
CA ASP A 48 -1.93 19.86 -6.91
C ASP A 48 -2.50 19.11 -8.15
N HIS A 49 -3.31 18.08 -7.92
CA HIS A 49 -3.88 17.24 -8.99
C HIS A 49 -5.37 16.97 -8.73
N PRO A 50 -6.26 17.96 -8.90
CA PRO A 50 -7.66 17.86 -8.47
C PRO A 50 -8.48 16.71 -9.10
N SER A 51 -8.01 16.15 -10.22
CA SER A 51 -8.60 14.96 -10.86
C SER A 51 -8.29 13.66 -10.12
N ILE A 52 -7.29 13.63 -9.25
CA ILE A 52 -6.91 12.48 -8.43
C ILE A 52 -7.67 12.59 -7.12
N VAL A 53 -8.58 11.64 -6.87
CA VAL A 53 -9.41 11.59 -5.66
C VAL A 53 -9.03 10.36 -4.85
N TYR A 54 -8.70 10.54 -3.57
CA TYR A 54 -8.25 9.46 -2.70
C TYR A 54 -9.41 8.51 -2.36
N PRO A 55 -9.35 7.22 -2.73
CA PRO A 55 -10.43 6.28 -2.47
C PRO A 55 -10.31 5.61 -1.09
N VAL A 56 -9.18 5.78 -0.41
CA VAL A 56 -8.86 5.30 0.94
C VAL A 56 -8.21 6.46 1.69
N ASP A 57 -8.40 6.54 3.01
CA ASP A 57 -7.73 7.57 3.81
C ASP A 57 -6.20 7.40 3.66
N TYR A 58 -5.48 8.50 3.48
CA TYR A 58 -4.04 8.48 3.24
C TYR A 58 -3.32 9.51 4.10
N GLY A 59 -2.12 9.17 4.56
CA GLY A 59 -1.26 10.02 5.36
C GLY A 59 0.02 9.29 5.74
N TYR A 60 0.52 9.51 6.95
CA TYR A 60 1.82 8.99 7.37
C TYR A 60 1.84 8.48 8.82
N VAL A 61 2.81 7.61 9.12
CA VAL A 61 3.08 7.12 10.47
C VAL A 61 3.93 8.15 11.23
N ASN A 62 3.43 8.63 12.37
CA ASN A 62 4.10 9.69 13.13
C ASN A 62 5.49 9.24 13.62
N GLY A 63 6.44 10.18 13.73
CA GLY A 63 7.76 9.91 14.31
C GLY A 63 8.62 8.92 13.49
N THR A 64 8.29 8.70 12.22
CA THR A 64 9.05 7.85 11.30
C THR A 64 9.81 8.68 10.28
N ARG A 65 10.73 8.04 9.55
CA ARG A 65 11.42 8.60 8.39
C ARG A 65 11.51 7.53 7.30
N GLY A 66 10.97 7.82 6.13
CA GLY A 66 11.03 7.07 4.89
C GLY A 66 12.36 7.23 4.16
N GLY A 67 12.44 6.67 2.95
CA GLY A 67 13.67 6.64 2.15
C GLY A 67 14.07 7.99 1.55
N ASP A 68 13.08 8.86 1.35
CA ASP A 68 13.16 10.24 0.87
C ASP A 68 13.52 11.25 1.99
N GLY A 69 13.25 10.87 3.25
CA GLY A 69 13.50 11.69 4.42
C GLY A 69 12.24 12.26 5.08
N ASP A 70 11.07 12.05 4.49
CA ASP A 70 9.77 12.41 5.07
C ASP A 70 9.20 11.25 5.88
N ALA A 71 8.02 11.40 6.49
CA ALA A 71 7.43 10.33 7.30
C ALA A 71 6.94 9.17 6.40
N LEU A 72 6.95 7.94 6.91
CA LEU A 72 6.53 6.79 6.12
C LEU A 72 5.03 6.83 5.82
N ASP A 73 4.69 6.79 4.54
CA ASP A 73 3.32 6.82 4.05
C ASP A 73 2.50 5.58 4.44
N VAL A 74 1.20 5.79 4.61
CA VAL A 74 0.24 4.75 4.96
C VAL A 74 -1.15 5.04 4.37
N PHE A 75 -1.75 4.02 3.76
CA PHE A 75 -3.19 3.95 3.51
C PHE A 75 -3.89 3.35 4.72
N VAL A 76 -4.98 3.99 5.15
CA VAL A 76 -5.77 3.58 6.31
C VAL A 76 -7.17 3.17 5.88
N GLY A 77 -7.49 1.91 6.11
CA GLY A 77 -8.82 1.36 5.85
C GLY A 77 -9.81 1.58 6.96
N ARG A 78 -10.96 0.92 6.83
CA ARG A 78 -12.07 0.98 7.81
C ARG A 78 -12.24 -0.33 8.59
N GLY A 79 -11.34 -1.29 8.40
CA GLY A 79 -11.32 -2.55 9.14
C GLY A 79 -10.66 -2.43 10.50
N THR A 80 -10.32 -3.58 11.07
CA THR A 80 -9.52 -3.72 12.29
C THR A 80 -8.44 -4.80 12.08
N THR A 81 -7.87 -4.83 10.86
CA THR A 81 -6.97 -5.88 10.36
C THR A 81 -5.51 -5.64 10.72
N GLY A 82 -5.19 -4.49 11.31
CA GLY A 82 -3.82 -4.06 11.62
C GLY A 82 -3.00 -3.81 10.35
N LEU A 83 -1.68 -3.96 10.45
CA LEU A 83 -0.79 -3.87 9.28
C LEU A 83 -0.95 -5.11 8.40
N VAL A 84 -1.56 -4.95 7.22
CA VAL A 84 -1.89 -6.04 6.29
C VAL A 84 -0.97 -6.14 5.08
N GLY A 85 -0.21 -5.09 4.76
CA GLY A 85 0.69 -5.10 3.62
C GLY A 85 1.40 -3.78 3.39
N ALA A 86 2.05 -3.70 2.23
CA ALA A 86 2.73 -2.52 1.71
C ALA A 86 2.59 -2.45 0.19
N LEU A 87 2.66 -1.24 -0.35
CA LEU A 87 2.80 -0.95 -1.77
C LEU A 87 4.21 -0.42 -2.00
N LEU A 88 4.97 -1.08 -2.87
CA LEU A 88 6.26 -0.60 -3.36
C LEU A 88 5.99 0.22 -4.61
N THR A 89 6.28 1.52 -4.55
CA THR A 89 5.99 2.45 -5.63
C THR A 89 7.25 2.87 -6.38
N THR A 90 7.10 3.13 -7.67
CA THR A 90 8.02 3.96 -8.44
C THR A 90 7.26 5.22 -8.82
N ASP A 91 7.71 6.38 -8.34
CA ASP A 91 7.14 7.67 -8.70
C ASP A 91 7.96 8.26 -9.86
N HIS A 92 7.31 8.41 -11.02
CA HIS A 92 7.98 8.93 -12.21
C HIS A 92 8.14 10.45 -12.18
N GLN A 93 7.34 11.16 -11.39
CA GLN A 93 7.43 12.61 -11.21
C GLN A 93 8.57 12.97 -10.27
N GLN A 94 8.63 12.32 -9.12
CA GLN A 94 9.66 12.55 -8.09
C GLN A 94 10.96 11.81 -8.38
N ARG A 95 10.92 10.80 -9.26
CA ARG A 95 12.05 9.96 -9.67
C ARG A 95 12.65 9.15 -8.53
N ASP A 96 11.79 8.66 -7.64
CA ASP A 96 12.16 7.86 -6.49
C ASP A 96 11.34 6.57 -6.42
N ARG A 97 11.58 5.84 -5.33
CA ARG A 97 10.83 4.64 -4.96
C ARG A 97 10.56 4.66 -3.49
N GLU A 98 9.35 4.29 -3.12
CA GLU A 98 8.88 4.39 -1.75
C GLU A 98 8.06 3.17 -1.36
N ALA A 99 7.98 2.93 -0.06
CA ALA A 99 7.05 1.96 0.50
C ALA A 99 5.89 2.73 1.13
N LYS A 100 4.65 2.29 0.85
CA LYS A 100 3.44 2.84 1.47
C LYS A 100 2.72 1.72 2.21
N LEU A 101 2.59 1.83 3.52
CA LEU A 101 1.97 0.77 4.33
C LEU A 101 0.45 0.70 4.10
N LEU A 102 -0.14 -0.47 4.34
CA LEU A 102 -1.58 -0.70 4.34
C LEU A 102 -2.01 -1.10 5.75
N TYR A 103 -2.69 -0.20 6.45
CA TYR A 103 -3.11 -0.39 7.83
C TYR A 103 -4.64 -0.38 7.95
N ASP A 104 -5.19 -1.37 8.64
CA ASP A 104 -6.63 -1.58 8.81
C ASP A 104 -7.43 -1.66 7.49
N CYS A 105 -6.75 -1.88 6.36
CA CYS A 105 -7.39 -2.09 5.07
C CYS A 105 -8.11 -3.44 5.06
N THR A 106 -9.40 -3.39 4.74
CA THR A 106 -10.18 -4.57 4.34
C THR A 106 -9.69 -5.10 3.00
N PRO A 107 -9.99 -6.36 2.62
CA PRO A 107 -9.56 -6.90 1.33
C PRO A 107 -10.00 -6.04 0.12
N PRO A 108 -11.25 -5.53 0.03
CA PRO A 108 -11.62 -4.60 -1.04
C PRO A 108 -10.81 -3.29 -1.03
N GLU A 109 -10.48 -2.75 0.15
CA GLU A 109 -9.66 -1.54 0.27
C GLU A 109 -8.21 -1.77 -0.13
N VAL A 110 -7.65 -2.97 0.10
CA VAL A 110 -6.31 -3.33 -0.41
C VAL A 110 -6.30 -3.30 -1.94
N TYR A 111 -7.29 -3.91 -2.60
CA TYR A 111 -7.42 -3.82 -4.05
C TYR A 111 -7.62 -2.37 -4.52
N THR A 112 -8.39 -1.59 -3.78
CA THR A 112 -8.67 -0.19 -4.09
C THR A 112 -7.40 0.67 -4.00
N ALA A 113 -6.60 0.52 -2.95
CA ALA A 113 -5.32 1.22 -2.81
C ALA A 113 -4.31 0.81 -3.89
N HIS A 114 -4.22 -0.49 -4.20
CA HIS A 114 -3.35 -0.98 -5.27
C HIS A 114 -3.77 -0.45 -6.64
N GLY A 115 -5.08 -0.44 -6.94
CA GLY A 115 -5.63 0.13 -8.16
C GLY A 115 -5.46 1.64 -8.24
N PHE A 116 -5.59 2.35 -7.12
CA PHE A 116 -5.35 3.79 -7.04
C PHE A 116 -3.91 4.17 -7.38
N ILE A 117 -2.92 3.50 -6.77
CA ILE A 117 -1.51 3.74 -7.07
C ILE A 117 -1.19 3.46 -8.55
N ASN A 118 -1.89 2.52 -9.18
CA ASN A 118 -1.69 2.17 -10.58
C ASN A 118 -2.72 2.82 -11.53
N TYR A 119 -3.50 3.79 -11.06
CA TYR A 119 -4.58 4.41 -11.85
C TYR A 119 -4.02 5.13 -13.08
N ASP A 120 -2.96 5.92 -12.89
CA ASP A 120 -2.20 6.55 -13.96
C ASP A 120 -0.73 6.14 -13.87
N ARG A 121 -0.37 5.13 -14.67
CA ARG A 121 0.98 4.57 -14.71
C ARG A 121 2.02 5.52 -15.33
N THR A 122 1.61 6.65 -15.87
CA THR A 122 2.54 7.72 -16.27
C THR A 122 3.02 8.54 -15.06
N LEU A 123 2.30 8.47 -13.94
CA LEU A 123 2.64 9.11 -12.68
C LEU A 123 3.32 8.12 -11.73
N LEU A 124 2.63 7.02 -11.40
CA LEU A 124 3.08 6.04 -10.41
C LEU A 124 2.82 4.60 -10.88
N GLU A 125 3.73 3.72 -10.51
CA GLU A 125 3.54 2.28 -10.60
C GLU A 125 3.72 1.63 -9.24
N GLY A 126 2.87 0.65 -8.91
CA GLY A 126 2.84 0.04 -7.58
C GLY A 126 2.76 -1.46 -7.60
N VAL A 127 3.58 -2.09 -6.76
CA VAL A 127 3.55 -3.51 -6.48
C VAL A 127 3.06 -3.77 -5.06
N LEU A 128 2.00 -4.58 -4.96
CA LEU A 128 1.45 -5.05 -3.69
C LEU A 128 2.30 -6.18 -3.09
N VAL A 129 2.67 -6.00 -1.82
CA VAL A 129 3.26 -7.00 -0.95
C VAL A 129 2.34 -7.17 0.25
N LEU A 130 1.69 -8.32 0.35
CA LEU A 130 0.82 -8.63 1.48
C LEU A 130 1.62 -9.25 2.61
N ARG A 131 1.32 -8.90 3.85
CA ARG A 131 1.88 -9.56 5.04
C ARG A 131 1.37 -10.99 5.18
N GLN A 132 0.10 -11.21 4.83
CA GLN A 132 -0.59 -12.50 4.82
C GLN A 132 -1.32 -12.69 3.50
N GLU A 133 -1.54 -13.93 3.10
CA GLU A 133 -2.28 -14.25 1.88
C GLU A 133 -3.65 -13.55 1.84
N MET A 134 -4.02 -13.03 0.66
CA MET A 134 -5.29 -12.33 0.47
C MET A 134 -6.48 -13.19 0.94
N ARG A 135 -6.42 -14.50 0.71
CA ARG A 135 -7.45 -15.44 1.17
C ARG A 135 -7.64 -15.42 2.68
N THR A 136 -6.55 -15.40 3.45
CA THR A 136 -6.60 -15.30 4.91
C THR A 136 -7.29 -14.01 5.34
N LEU A 137 -6.97 -12.88 4.70
CA LEU A 137 -7.61 -11.59 5.00
C LEU A 137 -9.12 -11.61 4.71
N TRP A 138 -9.57 -12.31 3.66
CA TRP A 138 -11.01 -12.49 3.38
C TRP A 138 -11.69 -13.36 4.43
N ASP A 139 -11.06 -14.47 4.83
CA ASP A 139 -11.63 -15.39 5.81
C ASP A 139 -11.73 -14.75 7.22
N GLU A 140 -10.77 -13.91 7.60
CA GLU A 140 -10.76 -13.20 8.88
C GLU A 140 -11.76 -12.03 8.94
N GLY A 141 -11.98 -11.32 7.82
CA GLY A 141 -12.85 -10.13 7.77
C GLY A 141 -14.31 -10.40 7.44
N TYR A 142 -14.61 -11.51 6.73
CA TYR A 142 -15.95 -11.83 6.24
C TYR A 142 -16.48 -13.19 6.70
N GLY A 143 -15.70 -13.94 7.51
CA GLY A 143 -16.00 -15.34 7.84
C GLY A 143 -15.62 -16.28 6.69
N PRO A 144 -15.65 -17.61 6.90
CA PRO A 144 -15.25 -18.56 5.88
C PRO A 144 -16.08 -18.36 4.61
N ALA A 145 -15.40 -18.34 3.46
CA ALA A 145 -16.08 -18.25 2.17
C ALA A 145 -17.20 -19.31 2.09
N PRO A 146 -18.43 -18.95 1.67
CA PRO A 146 -19.49 -19.93 1.47
C PRO A 146 -18.99 -21.01 0.50
N PRO A 147 -19.35 -22.29 0.71
CA PRO A 147 -18.92 -23.37 -0.17
C PRO A 147 -19.23 -22.98 -1.60
N SER A 148 -18.23 -23.10 -2.48
CA SER A 148 -18.32 -22.66 -3.86
C SER A 148 -19.58 -23.23 -4.49
N ALA A 149 -20.57 -22.38 -4.75
CA ALA A 149 -21.64 -22.74 -5.64
C ALA A 149 -20.96 -22.98 -6.99
N GLN A 150 -20.84 -24.25 -7.37
CA GLN A 150 -20.54 -24.62 -8.75
C GLN A 150 -21.57 -23.87 -9.60
N ARG A 151 -21.13 -22.82 -10.29
CA ARG A 151 -21.99 -22.17 -11.27
C ARG A 151 -22.29 -23.23 -12.34
N PRO A 152 -23.54 -23.32 -12.81
CA PRO A 152 -23.90 -24.22 -13.91
C PRO A 152 -23.09 -23.90 -15.17
#